data_AF-A0A535YSK1-F1
#
_entry.id   AF-A0A535YSK1-F1
#
_cell.length_a   1.000
_cell.length_b   1.000
_cell.length_c   1.000
_cell.angle_alpha   90.00
_cell.angle_beta   90.00
_cell.angle_gamma   90.00
#
_symmetry.space_group_name_H-M   'P 1'
#
loop_
_entity.id
_entity.type
_entity.pdbx_description
1 polymer ?
#
loop_
_entity_poly.entity_id
_entity_poly.type
_entity_poly.pdbx_seq_one_letter_code
_entity_poly.pdbx_strand_id
1 'polypeptide(L)'
;MTEWLHEGWNVIGGERCQAEACDATGVRCDYVDKRTRACRTTWCSQHWVAVAGKPYCRRHASVVAAMGADAGAVGLPDVDNRAAALVASVAAEVDARVRAVLHEVAPAGGAVLVADPVRPLPPRDRATRRWQRAWKLVDHSGMLKRVAIEVDEDDDAVVMAHVDTELIGQGVPPWIERRRRGVSVPEQVDAEQRRSFYDAIARSIELVVTDREAVPLL
;
A
#
# COMPACT_ATOMS: atom_id res chain seq x y z
N MET A 1 29.57 16.55 -18.28
CA MET A 1 29.72 15.56 -19.37
C MET A 1 29.95 14.20 -18.72
N THR A 2 28.85 13.56 -18.31
CA THR A 2 28.87 12.17 -17.83
C THR A 2 27.52 11.57 -18.19
N GLU A 3 27.47 11.08 -19.42
CA GLU A 3 26.39 10.34 -20.04
C GLU A 3 26.52 8.89 -19.55
N TRP A 4 25.63 8.46 -18.64
CA TRP A 4 25.47 7.05 -18.32
C TRP A 4 24.31 6.52 -19.16
N LEU A 5 24.67 5.90 -20.27
CA LEU A 5 23.79 5.13 -21.14
C LEU A 5 23.17 3.98 -20.34
N HIS A 6 21.88 4.08 -20.02
CA HIS A 6 21.11 2.92 -19.62
C HIS A 6 20.75 2.11 -20.87
N GLU A 7 21.60 1.13 -21.16
CA GLU A 7 21.39 0.09 -22.17
C GLU A 7 20.02 -0.60 -21.99
N GLY A 8 19.26 -0.67 -23.09
CA GLY A 8 18.41 -1.83 -23.37
C GLY A 8 16.94 -1.75 -22.96
N TRP A 9 16.37 -0.58 -22.68
CA TRP A 9 14.92 -0.48 -22.59
C TRP A 9 14.39 -0.28 -24.00
N ASN A 10 13.57 -1.20 -24.50
CA ASN A 10 12.85 -1.00 -25.76
C ASN A 10 11.92 0.21 -25.57
N VAL A 11 12.47 1.39 -25.88
CA VAL A 11 11.78 2.66 -25.94
C VAL A 11 10.82 2.58 -27.13
N ILE A 12 9.67 1.94 -26.95
CA ILE A 12 8.49 2.32 -27.74
C ILE A 12 8.02 3.66 -27.15
N GLY A 13 8.84 4.71 -27.34
CA GLY A 13 8.70 6.00 -26.71
C GLY A 13 8.38 7.06 -27.76
N GLY A 14 7.16 7.58 -27.67
CA GLY A 14 6.67 8.73 -28.42
C GLY A 14 5.35 9.27 -27.88
N GLU A 15 4.77 8.62 -26.86
CA GLU A 15 3.53 9.06 -26.23
C GLU A 15 3.84 10.12 -25.15
N ARG A 16 2.94 11.09 -25.02
CA ARG A 16 3.06 12.17 -24.02
C ARG A 16 2.94 11.60 -22.61
N CYS A 17 3.72 12.17 -21.70
CA CYS A 17 3.59 11.93 -20.28
C CYS A 17 2.16 12.24 -19.83
N GLN A 18 1.59 11.37 -18.99
CA GLN A 18 0.25 11.54 -18.46
C GLN A 18 0.18 12.30 -17.12
N ALA A 19 1.29 12.89 -16.69
CA ALA A 19 1.27 13.81 -15.56
C ALA A 19 0.54 15.11 -15.94
N GLU A 20 -0.22 15.67 -15.01
CA GLU A 20 -0.91 16.94 -15.22
C GLU A 20 0.12 18.05 -15.54
N ALA A 21 -0.21 18.90 -16.52
CA ALA A 21 0.65 19.98 -17.01
C ALA A 21 2.07 19.56 -17.46
N CYS A 22 2.27 18.29 -17.84
CA CYS A 22 3.52 17.80 -18.41
C CYS A 22 3.40 17.54 -19.92
N ASP A 23 4.37 18.01 -20.71
CA ASP A 23 4.42 17.88 -22.17
C ASP A 23 5.54 16.96 -22.67
N ALA A 24 6.44 16.52 -21.78
CA ALA A 24 7.54 15.63 -22.09
C ALA A 24 7.06 14.27 -22.65
N THR A 25 7.89 13.64 -23.47
CA THR A 25 7.68 12.25 -23.88
C THR A 25 8.09 11.29 -22.77
N GLY A 26 7.48 10.11 -22.75
CA GLY A 26 7.72 9.12 -21.72
C GLY A 26 7.89 7.71 -22.24
N VAL A 27 8.09 6.81 -21.28
CA VAL A 27 8.08 5.36 -21.47
C VAL A 27 6.82 4.77 -20.85
N ARG A 28 6.34 3.66 -21.39
CA ARG A 28 5.20 2.94 -20.82
C ARG A 28 5.57 2.29 -19.51
N CYS A 29 4.58 2.21 -18.61
CA CYS A 29 4.69 1.44 -17.38
C CYS A 29 4.85 -0.06 -17.69
N ASP A 30 5.84 -0.72 -17.08
CA ASP A 30 6.17 -2.14 -17.28
C ASP A 30 5.23 -3.11 -16.55
N TYR A 31 4.19 -2.59 -15.89
CA TYR A 31 3.29 -3.40 -15.10
C TYR A 31 2.39 -4.27 -15.99
N VAL A 32 2.42 -5.58 -15.74
CA VAL A 32 1.56 -6.58 -16.35
C VAL A 32 0.86 -7.36 -15.24
N ASP A 33 -0.46 -7.38 -15.23
CA ASP A 33 -1.22 -8.10 -14.19
C ASP A 33 -1.21 -9.62 -14.38
N LYS A 34 -1.75 -10.34 -13.38
CA LYS A 34 -1.95 -11.80 -13.41
C LYS A 34 -2.77 -12.31 -14.60
N ARG A 35 -3.51 -11.43 -15.29
CA ARG A 35 -4.33 -11.74 -16.49
C ARG A 35 -3.65 -11.28 -17.77
N THR A 36 -2.35 -10.99 -17.74
CA THR A 36 -1.54 -10.54 -18.87
C THR A 36 -1.94 -9.18 -19.45
N ARG A 37 -2.72 -8.38 -18.73
CA ARG A 37 -3.05 -7.01 -19.16
C ARG A 37 -1.93 -6.07 -18.76
N ALA A 38 -1.42 -5.32 -19.74
CA ALA A 38 -0.41 -4.30 -19.52
C ALA A 38 -1.04 -2.96 -19.12
N CYS A 39 -0.39 -2.25 -18.20
CA CYS A 39 -0.68 -0.85 -17.96
C CYS A 39 -0.33 -0.01 -19.20
N ARG A 40 -1.29 0.76 -19.71
CA ARG A 40 -1.12 1.58 -20.91
C ARG A 40 -0.67 3.01 -20.63
N THR A 41 -0.23 3.28 -19.40
CA THR A 41 0.16 4.64 -19.00
C THR A 41 1.60 4.95 -19.36
N THR A 42 1.87 6.21 -19.70
CA THR A 42 3.18 6.67 -20.17
C THR A 42 3.69 7.83 -19.29
N TRP A 43 4.95 7.75 -18.86
CA TRP A 43 5.55 8.68 -17.90
C TRP A 43 6.99 9.03 -18.28
N CYS A 44 7.36 10.31 -18.17
CA CYS A 44 8.72 10.77 -18.41
C CYS A 44 9.65 10.42 -17.23
N SER A 45 10.95 10.66 -17.38
CA SER A 45 11.96 10.39 -16.35
C SER A 45 11.74 11.08 -15.00
N GLN A 46 10.94 12.14 -14.97
CA GLN A 46 10.57 12.81 -13.72
C GLN A 46 9.32 12.20 -13.04
N HIS A 47 8.56 11.35 -13.76
CA HIS A 47 7.25 10.87 -13.28
C HIS A 47 7.11 9.34 -13.24
N TRP A 48 8.02 8.58 -13.83
CA TRP A 48 8.14 7.15 -13.53
C TRP A 48 8.96 6.91 -12.28
N VAL A 49 8.77 5.76 -11.65
CA VAL A 49 9.61 5.27 -10.54
C VAL A 49 10.19 3.92 -10.92
N ALA A 50 11.52 3.76 -10.77
CA ALA A 50 12.19 2.50 -11.07
C ALA A 50 12.04 1.55 -9.89
N VAL A 51 11.59 0.33 -10.17
CA VAL A 51 11.60 -0.77 -9.20
C VAL A 51 12.26 -1.96 -9.88
N ALA A 52 13.31 -2.53 -9.27
CA ALA A 52 14.10 -3.62 -9.84
C ALA A 52 14.53 -3.37 -11.31
N GLY A 53 14.95 -2.13 -11.61
CA GLY A 53 15.44 -1.77 -12.95
C GLY A 53 14.36 -1.71 -14.04
N LYS A 54 13.08 -1.49 -13.69
CA LYS A 54 11.96 -1.36 -14.63
C LYS A 54 11.13 -0.09 -14.34
N PRO A 55 10.57 0.59 -15.35
CA PRO A 55 9.77 1.79 -15.15
C PRO A 55 8.36 1.45 -14.72
N TYR A 56 7.87 2.12 -13.69
CA TYR A 56 6.46 2.04 -13.33
C TYR A 56 5.85 3.43 -13.17
N CYS A 57 4.55 3.52 -13.44
CA CYS A 57 3.78 4.65 -12.93
C CYS A 57 3.83 4.65 -11.39
N ARG A 58 3.69 5.80 -10.74
CA ARG A 58 3.76 5.92 -9.27
C ARG A 58 2.89 4.89 -8.54
N ARG A 59 1.70 4.59 -9.08
CA ARG A 59 0.77 3.59 -8.52
C ARG A 59 1.32 2.17 -8.61
N HIS A 60 1.81 1.74 -9.77
CA HIS A 60 2.32 0.37 -9.92
C HIS A 60 3.69 0.20 -9.27
N ALA A 61 4.48 1.27 -9.18
CA ALA A 61 5.72 1.27 -8.42
C ALA A 61 5.46 0.95 -6.94
N SER A 62 4.45 1.59 -6.32
CA SER A 62 4.13 1.34 -4.91
C SER A 62 3.67 -0.10 -4.67
N VAL A 63 2.88 -0.67 -5.58
CA VAL A 63 2.44 -2.07 -5.51
C VAL A 63 3.63 -3.03 -5.62
N VAL A 64 4.44 -2.90 -6.68
CA VAL A 64 5.56 -3.82 -6.94
C VAL A 64 6.60 -3.73 -5.82
N ALA A 65 6.92 -2.52 -5.34
CA ALA A 65 7.82 -2.34 -4.22
C ALA A 65 7.26 -2.95 -2.93
N ALA A 66 5.97 -2.76 -2.64
CA ALA A 66 5.35 -3.26 -1.41
C ALA A 66 5.17 -4.78 -1.40
N MET A 67 5.00 -5.43 -2.55
CA MET A 67 4.93 -6.89 -2.67
C MET A 67 6.30 -7.58 -2.56
N GLY A 68 7.39 -6.86 -2.82
CA GLY A 68 8.75 -7.39 -2.73
C GLY A 68 9.06 -8.48 -3.76
N ALA A 69 10.06 -9.32 -3.46
CA ALA A 69 10.60 -10.30 -4.42
C ALA A 69 9.57 -11.34 -4.90
N ASP A 70 8.59 -11.69 -4.06
CA ASP A 70 7.62 -12.75 -4.36
C ASP A 70 6.44 -12.28 -5.22
N ALA A 71 6.41 -11.01 -5.64
CA ALA A 71 5.31 -10.42 -6.40
C ALA A 71 4.93 -11.25 -7.65
N GLY A 72 5.94 -11.83 -8.32
CA GLY A 72 5.73 -12.70 -9.49
C GLY A 72 5.06 -14.04 -9.15
N ALA A 73 5.37 -14.63 -7.99
CA ALA A 73 4.84 -15.94 -7.59
C ALA A 73 3.38 -15.87 -7.10
N VAL A 74 3.01 -14.79 -6.40
CA VAL A 74 1.64 -14.61 -5.86
C VAL A 74 0.65 -14.03 -6.88
N GLY A 75 1.16 -13.52 -8.00
CA GLY A 75 0.41 -12.87 -9.06
C GLY A 75 0.13 -11.40 -8.74
N LEU A 76 0.47 -10.52 -9.67
CA LEU A 76 0.24 -9.09 -9.55
C LEU A 76 -1.27 -8.75 -9.59
N PRO A 77 -1.73 -7.75 -8.81
CA PRO A 77 -3.10 -7.26 -8.85
C PRO A 77 -3.53 -6.88 -10.27
N ASP A 78 -4.83 -6.94 -10.53
CA ASP A 78 -5.40 -6.45 -11.77
C ASP A 78 -5.05 -4.98 -12.01
N VAL A 79 -4.73 -4.60 -13.26
CA VAL A 79 -4.29 -3.24 -13.61
C VAL A 79 -5.20 -2.13 -13.06
N ASP A 80 -6.50 -2.38 -12.98
CA ASP A 80 -7.49 -1.38 -12.55
C ASP A 80 -7.85 -1.47 -11.07
N ASN A 81 -7.48 -2.56 -10.40
CA ASN A 81 -7.80 -2.79 -9.00
C ASN A 81 -6.88 -1.96 -8.10
N ARG A 82 -7.46 -1.23 -7.14
CA ARG A 82 -6.70 -0.31 -6.28
C ARG A 82 -6.44 -0.85 -4.88
N ALA A 83 -6.92 -2.05 -4.55
CA ALA A 83 -6.84 -2.61 -3.19
C ALA A 83 -5.39 -2.75 -2.71
N ALA A 84 -4.53 -3.39 -3.50
CA ALA A 84 -3.12 -3.56 -3.14
C ALA A 84 -2.37 -2.22 -3.01
N ALA A 85 -2.66 -1.27 -3.90
CA ALA A 85 -2.05 0.06 -3.85
C ALA A 85 -2.50 0.84 -2.61
N LEU A 86 -3.78 0.69 -2.22
CA LEU A 86 -4.32 1.30 -1.02
C LEU A 86 -3.67 0.71 0.23
N VAL A 87 -3.60 -0.62 0.34
CA VAL A 87 -2.87 -1.31 1.43
C VAL A 87 -1.43 -0.81 1.50
N ALA A 88 -0.71 -0.79 0.38
CA ALA A 88 0.68 -0.33 0.34
C ALA A 88 0.82 1.11 0.85
N SER A 89 -0.07 2.02 0.43
CA SER A 89 -0.03 3.43 0.83
C SER A 89 -0.34 3.62 2.32
N VAL A 90 -1.42 3.01 2.83
CA VAL A 90 -1.79 3.10 4.24
C VAL A 90 -0.70 2.48 5.10
N ALA A 91 -0.21 1.31 4.70
CA ALA A 91 0.83 0.61 5.44
C ALA A 91 2.13 1.41 5.55
N ALA A 92 2.57 2.04 4.47
CA ALA A 92 3.78 2.87 4.49
C ALA A 92 3.65 4.04 5.49
N GLU A 93 2.47 4.65 5.58
CA GLU A 93 2.20 5.80 6.45
C GLU A 93 2.09 5.42 7.94
N VAL A 94 1.70 4.18 8.25
CA VAL A 94 1.58 3.69 9.63
C VAL A 94 2.76 2.82 10.09
N ASP A 95 3.65 2.37 9.18
CA ASP A 95 4.70 1.38 9.44
C ASP A 95 5.56 1.72 10.67
N ALA A 96 6.09 2.94 10.75
CA ALA A 96 6.94 3.36 11.86
C ALA A 96 6.22 3.29 13.21
N ARG A 97 4.94 3.67 13.25
CA ARG A 97 4.12 3.66 14.47
C ARG A 97 3.74 2.25 14.88
N VAL A 98 3.32 1.41 13.94
CA VAL A 98 3.02 0.01 14.20
C VAL A 98 4.25 -0.71 14.74
N ARG A 99 5.44 -0.45 14.17
CA ARG A 99 6.70 -1.01 14.68
C ARG A 99 7.00 -0.55 16.10
N ALA A 100 6.88 0.75 16.38
CA ALA A 100 7.13 1.29 17.70
C ALA A 100 6.23 0.64 18.77
N VAL A 101 4.93 0.52 18.48
CA VAL A 101 3.95 -0.10 19.38
C VAL A 101 4.25 -1.60 19.58
N LEU A 102 4.58 -2.34 18.52
CA LEU A 102 4.96 -3.75 18.65
C LEU A 102 6.28 -3.95 19.41
N HIS A 103 7.21 -3.00 19.31
CA HIS A 103 8.43 -3.00 20.12
C HIS A 103 8.15 -2.70 21.60
N GLU A 104 7.20 -1.81 21.91
CA GLU A 104 6.81 -1.49 23.28
C GLU A 104 6.25 -2.71 24.02
N VAL A 105 5.45 -3.53 23.34
CA VAL A 105 4.84 -4.73 23.94
C VAL A 105 5.70 -5.99 23.82
N ALA A 106 6.89 -5.88 23.22
CA ALA A 106 7.76 -7.03 23.03
C ALA A 106 8.32 -7.54 24.38
N PRO A 107 8.29 -8.86 24.63
CA PRO A 107 8.89 -9.41 25.84
C PRO A 107 10.40 -9.15 25.88
N ALA A 108 10.98 -9.17 27.09
CA ALA A 108 12.41 -9.02 27.29
C ALA A 108 13.17 -10.20 26.67
N GLY A 109 13.71 -9.99 25.47
CA GLY A 109 14.57 -10.92 24.76
C GLY A 109 13.83 -11.97 23.91
N GLY A 110 14.41 -12.32 22.76
CA GLY A 110 13.99 -13.44 21.93
C GLY A 110 12.85 -13.17 20.93
N ALA A 111 12.10 -12.08 21.10
CA ALA A 111 11.07 -11.70 20.13
C ALA A 111 11.67 -10.90 18.95
N VAL A 112 11.20 -11.23 17.75
CA VAL A 112 11.60 -10.62 16.48
C VAL A 112 10.37 -10.01 15.82
N LEU A 113 10.53 -8.77 15.35
CA LEU A 113 9.51 -8.11 14.54
C LEU A 113 9.71 -8.47 13.07
N VAL A 114 8.72 -9.13 12.49
CA VAL A 114 8.65 -9.47 11.07
C VAL A 114 7.60 -8.60 10.39
N ALA A 115 7.97 -8.03 9.26
CA ALA A 115 7.08 -7.17 8.48
C ALA A 115 6.84 -7.84 7.12
N ASP A 116 5.73 -8.57 7.01
CA ASP A 116 5.37 -9.29 5.79
C ASP A 116 5.06 -8.28 4.68
N PRO A 117 5.58 -8.45 3.46
CA PRO A 117 5.20 -7.61 2.32
C PRO A 117 3.70 -7.69 2.01
N VAL A 118 3.25 -6.86 1.06
CA VAL A 118 1.87 -6.91 0.58
C VAL A 118 1.60 -8.27 -0.08
N ARG A 119 0.56 -8.95 0.38
CA ARG A 119 0.19 -10.30 -0.06
C ARG A 119 -1.31 -10.40 -0.33
N PRO A 120 -1.72 -11.18 -1.33
CA PRO A 120 -3.11 -11.57 -1.46
C PRO A 120 -3.44 -12.62 -0.39
N LEU A 121 -4.60 -12.45 0.23
CA LEU A 121 -5.25 -13.47 1.03
C LEU A 121 -6.24 -14.26 0.16
N PRO A 122 -6.41 -15.56 0.43
CA PRO A 122 -7.47 -16.34 -0.21
C PRO A 122 -8.84 -15.73 0.11
N PRO A 123 -9.80 -15.82 -0.82
CA PRO A 123 -11.18 -15.48 -0.54
C PRO A 123 -11.68 -16.36 0.62
N ARG A 124 -12.35 -15.77 1.61
CA ARG A 124 -13.00 -16.53 2.68
C ARG A 124 -14.34 -17.07 2.19
N ASP A 125 -15.18 -16.14 1.76
CA ASP A 125 -16.59 -16.29 1.40
C ASP A 125 -16.99 -15.47 0.15
N ARG A 126 -16.17 -14.51 -0.27
CA ARG A 126 -16.36 -13.69 -1.48
C ARG A 126 -15.76 -14.32 -2.74
N ALA A 127 -16.17 -13.80 -3.90
CA ALA A 127 -15.60 -14.18 -5.20
C ALA A 127 -14.19 -13.57 -5.44
N THR A 128 -13.76 -12.63 -4.59
CA THR A 128 -12.60 -11.77 -4.80
C THR A 128 -11.54 -11.96 -3.71
N ARG A 129 -10.29 -11.60 -4.01
CA ARG A 129 -9.20 -11.68 -3.02
C ARG A 129 -9.24 -10.46 -2.11
N ARG A 130 -8.58 -10.58 -0.96
CA ARG A 130 -8.22 -9.42 -0.11
C ARG A 130 -6.73 -9.21 -0.19
N TRP A 131 -6.28 -7.97 -0.10
CA TRP A 131 -4.87 -7.62 -0.04
C TRP A 131 -4.50 -7.24 1.38
N GLN A 132 -3.32 -7.64 1.83
CA GLN A 132 -2.90 -7.43 3.20
C GLN A 132 -1.43 -7.02 3.29
N ARG A 133 -1.13 -6.12 4.22
CA ARG A 133 0.20 -5.95 4.82
C ARG A 133 0.11 -6.31 6.31
N ALA A 134 1.04 -7.10 6.83
CA ALA A 134 1.05 -7.49 8.25
C ALA A 134 2.40 -7.29 8.93
N TRP A 135 2.37 -6.86 10.18
CA TRP A 135 3.51 -6.87 11.10
C TRP A 135 3.24 -7.91 12.19
N LYS A 136 4.26 -8.66 12.55
CA LYS A 136 4.18 -9.77 13.50
C LYS A 136 5.31 -9.63 14.49
N LEU A 137 4.98 -9.85 15.75
CA LEU A 137 5.95 -10.12 16.80
C LEU A 137 6.00 -11.64 16.99
N VAL A 138 7.16 -12.24 16.81
CA VAL A 138 7.34 -13.70 16.81
C VAL A 138 8.51 -14.07 17.71
N ASP A 139 8.39 -15.14 18.50
CA ASP A 139 9.50 -15.72 19.24
C ASP A 139 9.59 -17.24 19.01
N HIS A 140 10.35 -17.95 19.84
CA HIS A 140 10.50 -19.40 19.78
C HIS A 140 9.20 -20.19 20.03
N SER A 141 8.20 -19.59 20.68
CA SER A 141 6.89 -20.20 20.94
C SER A 141 5.90 -19.98 19.79
N GLY A 142 6.15 -18.98 18.94
CA GLY A 142 5.35 -18.68 17.77
C GLY A 142 5.02 -17.19 17.65
N MET A 143 3.89 -16.90 17.00
CA MET A 143 3.42 -15.52 16.82
C MET A 143 2.76 -15.02 18.10
N LEU A 144 3.35 -13.98 18.70
CA LEU A 144 2.88 -13.37 19.94
C LEU A 144 1.79 -12.31 19.71
N LYS A 145 1.96 -11.48 18.68
CA LYS A 145 1.05 -10.39 18.33
C LYS A 145 1.13 -10.12 16.84
N ARG A 146 0.02 -9.73 16.23
CA ARG A 146 -0.04 -9.38 14.81
C ARG A 146 -0.86 -8.13 14.59
N VAL A 147 -0.39 -7.24 13.72
CA VAL A 147 -1.14 -6.10 13.21
C VAL A 147 -1.26 -6.24 11.70
N ALA A 148 -2.42 -5.96 11.12
CA ALA A 148 -2.57 -5.98 9.68
C ALA A 148 -3.49 -4.90 9.14
N ILE A 149 -3.17 -4.43 7.94
CA ILE A 149 -4.04 -3.59 7.11
C ILE A 149 -4.54 -4.43 5.95
N GLU A 150 -5.85 -4.47 5.76
CA GLU A 150 -6.54 -5.23 4.72
C GLU A 150 -7.43 -4.32 3.86
N VAL A 151 -7.55 -4.65 2.57
CA VAL A 151 -8.54 -4.07 1.64
C VAL A 151 -9.08 -5.18 0.74
N ASP A 152 -10.40 -5.23 0.54
CA ASP A 152 -11.03 -6.18 -0.38
C ASP A 152 -10.96 -5.71 -1.82
N GLU A 153 -10.79 -6.63 -2.77
CA GLU A 153 -10.88 -6.30 -4.19
C GLU A 153 -12.32 -5.94 -4.62
N ASP A 154 -13.35 -6.40 -3.91
CA ASP A 154 -14.78 -6.13 -4.19
C ASP A 154 -15.21 -4.72 -3.75
N ASP A 155 -14.68 -4.24 -2.64
CA ASP A 155 -14.77 -2.83 -2.23
C ASP A 155 -13.39 -2.26 -1.92
N ASP A 156 -12.71 -1.85 -3.00
CA ASP A 156 -11.32 -1.35 -2.98
C ASP A 156 -11.15 0.04 -2.37
N ALA A 157 -12.16 0.53 -1.65
CA ALA A 157 -12.15 1.79 -0.92
C ALA A 157 -12.18 1.64 0.60
N VAL A 158 -12.53 0.48 1.14
CA VAL A 158 -12.61 0.27 2.58
C VAL A 158 -11.28 -0.28 3.09
N VAL A 159 -10.66 0.45 3.99
CA VAL A 159 -9.47 0.03 4.72
C VAL A 159 -9.92 -0.62 6.03
N MET A 160 -9.41 -1.81 6.30
CA MET A 160 -9.64 -2.54 7.54
C MET A 160 -8.33 -2.68 8.31
N ALA A 161 -8.37 -2.44 9.62
CA ALA A 161 -7.24 -2.67 10.51
C ALA A 161 -7.56 -3.82 11.46
N HIS A 162 -6.62 -4.76 11.58
CA HIS A 162 -6.75 -5.93 12.43
C HIS A 162 -5.63 -5.99 13.45
N VAL A 163 -5.96 -6.43 14.67
CA VAL A 163 -5.01 -6.92 15.66
C VAL A 163 -5.33 -8.39 15.91
N ASP A 164 -4.32 -9.24 15.73
CA ASP A 164 -4.45 -10.69 15.67
C ASP A 164 -5.52 -11.12 14.65
N THR A 165 -6.69 -11.58 15.12
CA THR A 165 -7.83 -11.94 14.27
C THR A 165 -8.99 -10.93 14.34
N GLU A 166 -8.93 -9.97 15.28
CA GLU A 166 -10.00 -9.03 15.54
C GLU A 166 -9.95 -7.84 14.58
N LEU A 167 -11.11 -7.40 14.09
CA LEU A 167 -11.26 -6.15 13.34
C LEU A 167 -11.38 -5.01 14.35
N ILE A 168 -10.35 -4.17 14.44
CA ILE A 168 -10.31 -3.06 15.41
C ILE A 168 -10.84 -1.75 14.83
N GLY A 169 -10.99 -1.69 13.51
CA GLY A 169 -11.52 -0.51 12.83
C GLY A 169 -11.58 -0.67 11.33
N GLN A 170 -12.49 0.08 10.71
CA GLN A 170 -12.58 0.18 9.26
C GLN A 170 -13.03 1.58 8.85
N GLY A 171 -12.67 2.01 7.65
CA GLY A 171 -13.08 3.29 7.13
C GLY A 171 -12.72 3.52 5.67
N VAL A 172 -13.45 4.42 5.04
CA VAL A 172 -13.14 4.91 3.69
C VAL A 172 -12.22 6.12 3.81
N PRO A 173 -11.04 6.12 3.19
CA PRO A 173 -10.17 7.28 3.22
C PRO A 173 -10.84 8.52 2.60
N PRO A 174 -10.72 9.71 3.21
CA PRO A 174 -11.44 10.91 2.77
C PRO A 174 -11.22 11.29 1.30
N TRP A 175 -10.01 11.07 0.77
CA TRP A 175 -9.68 11.36 -0.62
C TRP A 175 -10.35 10.39 -1.61
N ILE A 176 -10.65 9.17 -1.19
CA ILE A 176 -11.40 8.21 -2.02
C ILE A 176 -12.87 8.60 -2.04
N GLU A 177 -13.43 8.95 -0.89
CA GLU A 177 -14.82 9.41 -0.80
C GLU A 177 -15.05 10.68 -1.63
N ARG A 178 -14.17 11.67 -1.50
CA ARG A 178 -14.19 12.88 -2.34
C ARG A 178 -14.10 12.58 -3.83
N ARG A 179 -13.16 11.71 -4.23
CA ARG A 179 -13.02 11.29 -5.63
C ARG A 179 -14.29 10.63 -6.15
N ARG A 180 -14.96 9.80 -5.35
CA ARG A 180 -16.25 9.18 -5.70
C ARG A 180 -17.37 10.21 -5.86
N ARG A 181 -17.32 11.32 -5.10
CA ARG A 181 -18.29 12.43 -5.16
C ARG A 181 -17.93 13.54 -6.17
N GLY A 182 -16.77 13.44 -6.84
CA GLY A 182 -16.29 14.49 -7.74
C GLY A 182 -15.92 15.81 -7.06
N VAL A 183 -15.63 15.79 -5.75
CA VAL A 183 -15.32 16.99 -4.96
C VAL A 183 -13.81 17.19 -4.87
N SER A 184 -13.33 18.34 -5.33
CA SER A 184 -11.95 18.80 -5.10
C SER A 184 -11.88 19.67 -3.85
N VAL A 185 -10.79 19.55 -3.09
CA VAL A 185 -10.48 20.43 -1.95
C VAL A 185 -9.09 21.03 -2.14
N PRO A 186 -8.76 22.16 -1.48
CA PRO A 186 -7.40 22.68 -1.47
C PRO A 186 -6.39 21.65 -0.97
N GLU A 187 -5.16 21.69 -1.50
CA GLU A 187 -4.09 20.73 -1.18
C GLU A 187 -3.81 20.64 0.33
N GLN A 188 -3.82 21.76 1.03
CA GLN A 188 -3.61 21.80 2.48
C GLN A 188 -4.70 21.02 3.24
N VAL A 189 -5.97 21.13 2.81
CA VAL A 189 -7.09 20.41 3.40
C VAL A 189 -7.00 18.92 3.09
N ASP A 190 -6.60 18.56 1.86
CA ASP A 190 -6.34 17.16 1.48
C ASP A 190 -5.26 16.54 2.37
N ALA A 191 -4.12 17.22 2.53
CA ALA A 191 -3.00 16.77 3.33
C ALA A 191 -3.37 16.59 4.81
N GLU A 192 -4.10 17.55 5.40
CA GLU A 192 -4.57 17.46 6.78
C GLU A 192 -5.52 16.28 6.99
N GLN A 193 -6.50 16.10 6.10
CA GLN A 193 -7.45 15.00 6.22
C GLN A 193 -6.80 13.64 6.01
N ARG A 194 -5.80 13.53 5.12
CA ARG A 194 -4.98 12.32 4.97
C ARG A 194 -4.25 11.99 6.26
N ARG A 195 -3.58 12.98 6.86
CA ARG A 195 -2.87 12.83 8.13
C ARG A 195 -3.82 12.36 9.24
N SER A 196 -4.95 13.03 9.42
CA SER A 196 -5.94 12.67 10.43
C SER A 196 -6.47 11.25 10.27
N PHE A 197 -6.67 10.79 9.03
CA PHE A 197 -7.07 9.40 8.75
C PHE A 197 -6.00 8.39 9.18
N TYR A 198 -4.73 8.63 8.84
CA TYR A 198 -3.64 7.74 9.25
C TYR A 198 -3.40 7.77 10.76
N ASP A 199 -3.53 8.94 11.39
CA ASP A 199 -3.43 9.11 12.84
C ASP A 199 -4.52 8.33 13.57
N ALA A 200 -5.75 8.37 13.07
CA ALA A 200 -6.85 7.58 13.62
C ALA A 200 -6.57 6.08 13.58
N ILE A 201 -6.11 5.55 12.44
CA ILE A 201 -5.74 4.12 12.30
C ILE A 201 -4.61 3.76 13.27
N ALA A 202 -3.52 4.54 13.28
CA ALA A 202 -2.37 4.26 14.12
C ALA A 202 -2.73 4.30 15.62
N ARG A 203 -3.58 5.26 16.02
CA ARG A 203 -4.08 5.38 17.39
C ARG A 203 -4.96 4.20 17.80
N SER A 204 -5.87 3.76 16.92
CA SER A 204 -6.67 2.55 17.20
C SER A 204 -5.79 1.31 17.37
N ILE A 205 -4.74 1.16 16.55
CA ILE A 205 -3.77 0.07 16.71
C ILE A 205 -3.03 0.18 18.05
N GLU A 206 -2.53 1.37 18.40
CA GLU A 206 -1.83 1.61 19.65
C GLU A 206 -2.67 1.21 20.87
N LEU A 207 -3.92 1.68 20.93
CA LEU A 207 -4.84 1.40 22.03
C LEU A 207 -5.07 -0.10 22.20
N VAL A 208 -5.36 -0.82 21.11
CA VAL A 208 -5.65 -2.27 21.18
C VAL A 208 -4.39 -3.10 21.38
N VAL A 209 -3.24 -2.70 20.84
CA VAL A 209 -2.01 -3.49 21.02
C VAL A 209 -1.44 -3.35 22.42
N THR A 210 -1.55 -2.16 23.04
CA THR A 210 -1.04 -1.87 24.39
C THR A 210 -2.04 -2.16 25.52
N ASP A 211 -3.22 -2.68 25.19
CA ASP A 211 -4.36 -2.87 26.11
C ASP A 211 -4.74 -1.58 26.88
N ARG A 212 -4.43 -0.42 26.30
CA ARG A 212 -4.90 0.88 26.77
C ARG A 212 -6.30 1.07 26.20
N GLU A 213 -7.34 0.80 26.98
CA GLU A 213 -8.74 0.93 26.55
C GLU A 213 -8.97 2.18 25.68
N ALA A 214 -9.51 1.97 24.48
CA ALA A 214 -10.06 3.04 23.68
C ALA A 214 -11.35 3.52 24.35
N VAL A 215 -11.25 4.57 25.17
CA VAL A 215 -12.44 5.31 25.60
C VAL A 215 -13.18 5.73 24.33
N PRO A 216 -14.45 5.33 24.12
CA PRO A 216 -15.20 5.72 22.94
C PRO A 216 -15.30 7.24 22.92
N LEU A 217 -14.92 7.86 21.81
CA LEU A 217 -15.33 9.24 21.52
C LEU A 217 -16.83 9.18 21.22
N LEU A 218 -17.63 9.49 22.25
CA LEU A 218 -19.05 9.81 22.13
C LEU A 218 -19.26 11.09 21.33
#